data_AF-A0A378KV87-F1
#
_entry.id   AF-A0A378KV87-F1
#
_cell.length_a   1.000
_cell.length_b   1.000
_cell.length_c   1.000
_cell.angle_alpha   90.00
_cell.angle_beta   90.00
_cell.angle_gamma   90.00
#
_symmetry.space_group_name_H-M   'P 1'
#
loop_
_entity.id
_entity.type
_entity.pdbx_description
1 polymer ?
#
loop_
_entity_poly.entity_id
_entity_poly.type
_entity_poly.pdbx_seq_one_letter_code
_entity_poly.pdbx_strand_id
1 'polypeptide(L)'
;MNKELKKLLLKIAALPRSDQKWILNQLTASQQKQFELLEGKKLLAKARRFRAFAYQDSVKVTPELKLPALCDELKHQDSLYIAIILERGQFPWSEHFIQSLNNGSEIQHIMNDQVKTLKSDTRSHVFRQWQNQLNFDDQLVMNYG
;
A
#
# COMPACT_ATOMS: atom_id res chain seq x y z
N MET A 1 5.84 -5.56 34.17
CA MET A 1 5.09 -6.43 33.23
C MET A 1 5.76 -6.36 31.87
N ASN A 2 6.13 -7.49 31.27
CA ASN A 2 6.91 -7.54 30.02
C ASN A 2 6.11 -6.90 28.85
N LYS A 3 6.74 -6.02 28.06
CA LYS A 3 6.10 -5.30 26.93
C LYS A 3 5.57 -6.28 25.88
N GLU A 4 6.27 -7.38 25.68
CA GLU A 4 5.88 -8.43 24.72
C GLU A 4 4.64 -9.21 25.17
N LEU A 5 4.52 -9.49 26.47
CA LEU A 5 3.33 -10.12 27.03
C LEU A 5 2.09 -9.23 26.89
N LYS A 6 2.24 -7.91 27.06
CA LYS A 6 1.15 -6.94 26.89
C LYS A 6 0.66 -6.90 25.44
N LYS A 7 1.57 -6.87 24.46
CA LYS A 7 1.22 -6.91 23.03
C LYS A 7 0.50 -8.20 22.67
N LEU A 8 1.01 -9.33 23.15
CA LEU A 8 0.43 -10.64 22.88
C LEU A 8 -0.99 -10.76 23.46
N LEU A 9 -1.22 -10.29 24.69
CA LEU A 9 -2.55 -10.24 25.31
C LEU A 9 -3.53 -9.35 24.53
N LEU A 10 -3.08 -8.20 24.03
CA LEU A 10 -3.91 -7.30 23.22
C LEU A 10 -4.27 -7.93 21.87
N LYS A 11 -3.33 -8.61 21.22
CA LYS A 11 -3.57 -9.36 19.97
C LYS A 11 -4.57 -10.48 20.18
N ILE A 12 -4.42 -11.29 21.22
CA ILE A 12 -5.39 -12.36 21.54
C ILE A 12 -6.76 -11.76 21.85
N ALA A 13 -6.83 -10.71 22.65
CA ALA A 13 -8.09 -10.07 23.03
C ALA A 13 -8.85 -9.42 21.85
N ALA A 14 -8.15 -9.11 20.75
CA ALA A 14 -8.76 -8.58 19.53
C ALA A 14 -9.55 -9.63 18.74
N LEU A 15 -9.16 -10.91 18.83
CA LEU A 15 -9.75 -12.02 18.08
C LEU A 15 -11.18 -12.39 18.55
N PRO A 16 -11.98 -13.09 17.72
CA PRO A 16 -13.24 -13.71 18.14
C PRO A 16 -13.09 -14.66 19.34
N ARG A 17 -14.17 -14.84 20.11
CA ARG A 17 -14.14 -15.71 21.32
C ARG A 17 -13.80 -17.18 21.00
N SER A 18 -14.18 -17.67 19.83
CA SER A 18 -13.80 -18.99 19.32
C SER A 18 -12.29 -19.14 19.24
N ASP A 19 -11.63 -18.15 18.66
CA ASP A 19 -10.21 -18.18 18.34
C ASP A 19 -9.38 -17.93 19.60
N GLN A 20 -9.87 -17.07 20.51
CA GLN A 20 -9.30 -16.92 21.85
C GLN A 20 -9.29 -18.26 22.60
N LYS A 21 -10.41 -18.99 22.57
CA LYS A 21 -10.53 -20.30 23.24
C LYS A 21 -9.62 -21.32 22.57
N TRP A 22 -9.54 -21.30 21.24
CA TRP A 22 -8.62 -22.16 20.49
C TRP A 22 -7.16 -21.91 20.88
N ILE A 23 -6.70 -20.66 20.91
CA ILE A 23 -5.32 -20.30 21.31
C ILE A 23 -5.02 -20.74 22.75
N LEU A 24 -5.97 -20.51 23.67
CA LEU A 24 -5.81 -20.93 25.06
C LEU A 24 -5.73 -22.45 25.21
N ASN A 25 -6.39 -23.20 24.33
CA ASN A 25 -6.33 -24.67 24.30
C ASN A 25 -5.03 -25.22 23.67
N GLN A 26 -4.27 -24.40 22.95
CA GLN A 26 -2.96 -24.77 22.40
C GLN A 26 -1.80 -24.52 23.39
N LEU A 27 -2.08 -23.94 24.56
CA LEU A 27 -1.06 -23.72 25.58
C LEU A 27 -0.64 -25.05 26.21
N THR A 28 0.66 -25.22 26.43
CA THR A 28 1.17 -26.38 27.18
C THR A 28 0.76 -26.28 28.65
N ALA A 29 0.72 -27.41 29.37
CA ALA A 29 0.32 -27.45 30.77
C ALA A 29 1.15 -26.51 31.69
N SER A 30 2.42 -26.29 31.36
CA SER A 30 3.29 -25.34 32.07
C SER A 30 2.91 -23.88 31.79
N GLN A 31 2.59 -23.55 30.55
CA GLN A 31 2.14 -22.22 30.14
C GLN A 31 0.74 -21.90 30.68
N GLN A 32 -0.13 -22.89 30.78
CA GLN A 32 -1.47 -22.73 31.34
C GLN A 32 -1.40 -22.41 32.84
N LYS A 33 -0.54 -23.11 33.60
CA LYS A 33 -0.26 -22.78 35.01
C LYS A 33 0.30 -21.37 35.18
N GLN A 34 1.22 -20.96 34.30
CA GLN A 34 1.75 -19.58 34.31
C GLN A 34 0.67 -18.54 33.97
N PHE A 35 -0.20 -18.85 33.01
CA PHE A 35 -1.32 -17.99 32.63
C PHE A 35 -2.32 -17.84 33.79
N GLU A 36 -2.59 -18.90 34.54
CA GLU A 36 -3.44 -18.84 35.73
C GLU A 36 -2.79 -18.06 36.87
N LEU A 37 -1.49 -18.27 37.13
CA LEU A 37 -0.71 -17.58 38.16
C LEU A 37 -0.62 -16.06 37.91
N LEU A 38 -0.63 -15.64 36.64
CA LEU A 38 -0.64 -14.23 36.23
C LEU A 38 -2.05 -13.63 36.12
N GLU A 39 -3.08 -14.32 36.61
CA GLU A 39 -4.49 -13.93 36.44
C GLU A 39 -4.86 -13.64 34.97
N GLY A 40 -4.32 -14.42 34.03
CA GLY A 40 -4.41 -14.21 32.58
C GLY A 40 -5.84 -14.05 32.08
N LYS A 41 -6.84 -14.71 32.70
CA LYS A 41 -8.27 -14.54 32.41
C LYS A 41 -8.76 -13.11 32.70
N LYS A 42 -8.35 -12.52 33.82
CA LYS A 42 -8.67 -11.13 34.18
C LYS A 42 -7.92 -10.14 33.28
N LEU A 43 -6.66 -10.43 32.96
CA LEU A 43 -5.86 -9.61 32.03
C LEU A 43 -6.46 -9.61 30.62
N LEU A 44 -6.90 -10.76 30.12
CA LEU A 44 -7.57 -10.89 28.83
C LEU A 44 -8.91 -10.17 28.82
N ALA A 45 -9.68 -10.24 29.91
CA ALA A 45 -10.91 -9.45 30.07
C ALA A 45 -10.65 -7.92 30.07
N LYS A 46 -9.57 -7.46 30.72
CA LYS A 46 -9.15 -6.06 30.67
C LYS A 46 -8.68 -5.65 29.27
N ALA A 47 -7.88 -6.49 28.61
CA ALA A 47 -7.40 -6.28 27.24
C ALA A 47 -8.54 -6.20 26.22
N ARG A 48 -9.63 -6.95 26.43
CA ARG A 48 -10.84 -6.88 25.59
C ARG A 48 -11.50 -5.51 25.58
N ARG A 49 -11.35 -4.69 26.64
CA ARG A 49 -11.83 -3.30 26.63
C ARG A 49 -11.09 -2.44 25.60
N PHE A 50 -9.87 -2.83 25.26
CA PHE A 50 -9.04 -2.19 24.25
C PHE A 50 -9.19 -2.83 22.87
N ARG A 51 -10.14 -3.76 22.67
CA ARG A 51 -10.40 -4.38 21.37
C ARG A 51 -10.70 -3.35 20.27
N ALA A 52 -11.43 -2.28 20.62
CA ALA A 52 -11.72 -1.19 19.70
C ALA A 52 -10.45 -0.40 19.28
N PHE A 53 -9.43 -0.37 20.15
CA PHE A 53 -8.16 0.32 19.89
C PHE A 53 -7.10 -0.59 19.25
N ALA A 54 -7.19 -1.91 19.47
CA ALA A 54 -6.26 -2.89 18.89
C ALA A 54 -6.45 -3.08 17.38
N TYR A 55 -7.54 -2.57 16.80
CA TYR A 55 -7.82 -2.63 15.36
C TYR A 55 -7.12 -1.52 14.55
N GLN A 56 -6.19 -0.78 15.16
CA GLN A 56 -5.37 0.23 14.46
C GLN A 56 -3.94 -0.22 14.16
N ASP A 57 -3.60 -1.49 14.38
CA ASP A 57 -2.44 -2.09 13.70
C ASP A 57 -2.86 -2.41 12.26
N SER A 58 -2.85 -1.35 11.44
CA SER A 58 -2.48 -1.40 10.01
C SER A 58 -2.82 -2.70 9.29
N VAL A 59 -4.11 -2.93 9.04
CA VAL A 59 -4.45 -3.41 7.71
C VAL A 59 -4.01 -2.27 6.80
N LYS A 60 -2.78 -2.33 6.29
CA LYS A 60 -2.46 -1.75 4.99
C LYS A 60 -3.37 -2.50 4.02
N VAL A 61 -4.64 -2.09 3.98
CA VAL A 61 -5.39 -2.14 2.75
C VAL A 61 -4.53 -1.24 1.89
N THR A 62 -3.65 -1.83 1.09
CA THR A 62 -3.07 -1.12 -0.04
C THR A 62 -4.30 -0.52 -0.69
N PRO A 63 -4.51 0.81 -0.64
CA PRO A 63 -5.64 1.37 -1.36
C PRO A 63 -5.46 0.82 -2.77
N GLU A 64 -6.46 0.12 -3.31
CA GLU A 64 -6.46 -0.18 -4.74
C GLU A 64 -6.13 1.15 -5.40
N LEU A 65 -4.92 1.24 -5.97
CA LEU A 65 -4.40 2.45 -6.56
C LEU A 65 -5.28 2.67 -7.79
N LYS A 66 -6.40 3.35 -7.57
CA LYS A 66 -7.30 3.76 -8.64
C LYS A 66 -6.48 4.64 -9.55
N LEU A 67 -6.32 4.18 -10.79
CA LEU A 67 -5.62 4.94 -11.81
C LEU A 67 -6.37 6.27 -11.99
N PRO A 68 -5.66 7.41 -11.98
CA PRO A 68 -6.30 8.70 -12.24
C PRO A 68 -6.91 8.76 -13.65
N ALA A 69 -7.88 9.65 -13.84
CA ALA A 69 -8.61 9.77 -15.11
C ALA A 69 -7.70 10.07 -16.31
N LEU A 70 -6.63 10.86 -16.11
CA LEU A 70 -5.58 11.12 -17.11
C LEU A 70 -4.95 9.84 -17.71
N CYS A 71 -4.96 8.71 -16.99
CA CYS A 71 -4.46 7.43 -17.51
C CYS A 71 -5.30 6.91 -18.69
N ASP A 72 -6.60 7.26 -18.74
CA ASP A 72 -7.48 6.87 -19.84
C ASP A 72 -7.15 7.57 -21.15
N GLU A 73 -6.63 8.79 -21.11
CA GLU A 73 -6.14 9.48 -22.31
C GLU A 73 -4.73 9.02 -22.65
N LEU A 74 -3.88 8.84 -21.63
CA LEU A 74 -2.48 8.45 -21.80
C LEU A 74 -2.34 7.06 -22.45
N LYS A 75 -3.24 6.11 -22.17
CA LYS A 75 -3.19 4.74 -22.74
C LYS A 75 -3.34 4.69 -24.27
N HIS A 76 -3.86 5.75 -24.88
CA HIS A 76 -4.06 5.82 -26.34
C HIS A 76 -2.87 6.49 -27.05
N GLN A 77 -1.85 6.92 -26.32
CA GLN A 77 -0.66 7.55 -26.89
C GLN A 77 0.40 6.51 -27.25
N ASP A 78 1.39 6.94 -28.03
CA ASP A 78 2.52 6.08 -28.41
C ASP A 78 3.36 5.63 -27.21
N SER A 79 3.90 4.41 -27.27
CA SER A 79 4.73 3.80 -26.22
C SER A 79 5.89 4.70 -25.78
N LEU A 80 6.54 5.40 -26.72
CA LEU A 80 7.62 6.35 -26.44
C LEU A 80 7.13 7.59 -25.69
N TYR A 81 5.97 8.11 -26.07
CA TYR A 81 5.36 9.26 -25.43
C TYR A 81 4.98 8.94 -23.98
N ILE A 82 4.35 7.78 -23.76
CA ILE A 82 4.01 7.26 -22.43
C ILE A 82 5.28 7.10 -21.59
N ALA A 83 6.33 6.46 -22.13
CA ALA A 83 7.58 6.23 -21.42
C ALA A 83 8.25 7.55 -20.97
N ILE A 84 8.23 8.60 -21.80
CA ILE A 84 8.77 9.92 -21.43
C ILE A 84 7.97 10.54 -20.28
N ILE A 85 6.64 10.42 -20.30
CA ILE A 85 5.78 10.99 -19.25
C ILE A 85 6.00 10.29 -17.91
N LEU A 86 6.05 8.95 -17.91
CA LEU A 86 6.25 8.18 -16.69
C LEU A 86 7.66 8.39 -16.11
N GLU A 87 8.69 8.50 -16.95
CA GLU A 87 10.07 8.76 -16.49
C GLU A 87 10.21 10.13 -15.81
N ARG A 88 9.60 11.17 -16.39
CA ARG A 88 9.70 12.53 -15.85
C ARG A 88 8.76 12.79 -14.68
N GLY A 89 7.57 12.18 -14.69
CA GLY A 89 6.54 12.38 -13.69
C GLY A 89 6.73 11.57 -12.40
N GLN A 90 7.44 10.45 -12.46
CA GLN A 90 7.73 9.58 -11.30
C GLN A 90 6.49 9.25 -10.45
N PHE A 91 5.36 8.99 -11.10
CA PHE A 91 4.09 8.87 -10.39
C PHE A 91 3.99 7.60 -9.55
N PRO A 92 3.34 7.64 -8.37
CA PRO A 92 3.09 6.46 -7.54
C PRO A 92 2.28 5.36 -8.24
N TRP A 93 1.47 5.74 -9.22
CA TRP A 93 0.62 4.82 -10.00
C TRP A 93 1.29 4.31 -11.29
N SER A 94 2.52 4.73 -11.61
CA SER A 94 3.19 4.40 -12.89
C SER A 94 3.30 2.89 -13.12
N GLU A 95 3.70 2.12 -12.10
CA GLU A 95 3.86 0.67 -12.22
C GLU A 95 2.53 -0.04 -12.46
N HIS A 96 1.47 0.35 -11.74
CA HIS A 96 0.12 -0.18 -11.93
C HIS A 96 -0.43 0.16 -13.31
N PHE A 97 -0.16 1.38 -13.80
CA PHE A 97 -0.56 1.78 -15.14
C PHE A 97 0.14 0.94 -16.21
N ILE A 98 1.47 0.75 -16.12
CA ILE A 98 2.23 -0.09 -17.05
C ILE A 98 1.69 -1.54 -17.06
N GLN A 99 1.38 -2.10 -15.89
CA GLN A 99 0.82 -3.45 -15.77
C GLN A 99 -0.58 -3.58 -16.38
N SER A 100 -1.35 -2.49 -16.43
CA SER A 100 -2.68 -2.47 -17.03
C SER A 100 -2.65 -2.42 -18.57
N LEU A 101 -1.50 -2.10 -19.17
CA LEU A 101 -1.33 -1.97 -20.61
C LEU A 101 -0.84 -3.27 -21.24
N ASN A 102 -1.39 -3.63 -22.41
CA ASN A 102 -0.95 -4.80 -23.18
C ASN A 102 0.52 -4.72 -23.63
N ASN A 103 1.03 -3.49 -23.84
CA ASN A 103 2.40 -3.17 -24.23
C ASN A 103 3.27 -2.71 -23.05
N GLY A 104 2.91 -3.04 -21.81
CA GLY A 104 3.63 -2.57 -20.62
C GLY A 104 5.12 -2.93 -20.60
N SER A 105 5.49 -4.14 -21.04
CA SER A 105 6.89 -4.58 -21.12
C SER A 105 7.72 -3.75 -22.10
N GLU A 106 7.13 -3.39 -23.24
CA GLU A 106 7.76 -2.53 -24.25
C GLU A 106 7.97 -1.12 -23.69
N ILE A 107 6.96 -0.53 -23.06
CA ILE A 107 7.04 0.80 -22.44
C ILE A 107 8.14 0.81 -21.38
N GLN A 108 8.23 -0.23 -20.55
CA GLN A 108 9.25 -0.33 -19.51
C GLN A 108 10.67 -0.45 -20.10
N HIS A 109 10.84 -1.18 -21.20
CA HIS A 109 12.11 -1.24 -21.93
C HIS A 109 12.48 0.12 -22.53
N ILE A 110 11.55 0.77 -23.23
CA ILE A 110 11.75 2.10 -23.82
C ILE A 110 12.14 3.11 -22.75
N MET A 111 11.46 3.09 -21.60
CA MET A 111 11.74 3.97 -20.46
C MET A 111 13.15 3.77 -19.90
N ASN A 112 13.60 2.52 -19.78
CA ASN A 112 14.90 2.19 -19.21
C ASN A 112 16.07 2.45 -20.15
N ASP A 113 15.87 2.30 -21.46
CA ASP A 113 16.96 2.34 -22.44
C ASP A 113 16.86 3.57 -23.35
N GLN A 114 15.75 3.70 -24.08
CA GLN A 114 15.63 4.71 -25.14
C GLN A 114 15.41 6.12 -24.57
N VAL A 115 14.54 6.27 -23.57
CA VAL A 115 14.26 7.58 -22.95
C VAL A 115 15.52 8.19 -22.35
N LYS A 116 16.43 7.38 -21.80
CA LYS A 116 17.71 7.86 -21.25
C LYS A 116 18.66 8.41 -22.31
N THR A 117 18.54 7.97 -23.56
CA THR A 117 19.36 8.49 -24.67
C THR A 117 18.83 9.82 -25.22
N LEU A 118 17.58 10.17 -24.93
CA LEU A 118 17.00 11.45 -25.32
C LEU A 118 17.57 12.61 -24.49
N LYS A 119 17.80 13.74 -25.16
CA LYS A 119 18.20 14.99 -24.50
C LYS A 119 17.18 15.37 -23.43
N SER A 120 17.68 15.82 -22.28
CA SER A 120 16.85 16.23 -21.13
C SER A 120 15.81 17.29 -21.52
N ASP A 121 16.20 18.23 -22.38
CA ASP A 121 15.30 19.31 -22.84
C ASP A 121 14.14 18.77 -23.66
N THR A 122 14.39 17.78 -24.52
CA THR A 122 13.34 17.13 -25.32
C THR A 122 12.33 16.45 -24.42
N ARG A 123 12.80 15.67 -23.43
CA ARG A 123 11.93 15.00 -22.45
C ARG A 123 11.12 16.00 -21.63
N SER A 124 11.76 17.08 -21.21
CA SER A 124 11.13 18.16 -20.45
C SER A 124 10.07 18.90 -21.27
N HIS A 125 10.32 19.13 -22.55
CA HIS A 125 9.37 19.77 -23.44
C HIS A 125 8.14 18.90 -23.67
N VAL A 126 8.33 17.61 -23.96
CA VAL A 126 7.23 16.64 -24.12
C VAL A 126 6.39 16.57 -22.84
N PHE A 127 7.04 16.47 -21.67
CA PHE A 127 6.34 16.45 -20.39
C PHE A 127 5.55 17.74 -20.13
N ARG A 128 6.13 18.92 -20.38
CA ARG A 128 5.41 20.20 -20.25
C ARG A 128 4.25 20.34 -21.22
N GLN A 129 4.44 19.89 -22.46
CA GLN A 129 3.39 19.89 -23.46
C GLN A 129 2.20 19.05 -22.99
N TRP A 130 2.47 17.86 -22.46
CA TRP A 130 1.45 17.01 -21.87
C TRP A 130 0.75 17.70 -20.69
N GLN A 131 1.50 18.29 -19.75
CA GLN A 131 0.92 19.02 -18.61
C GLN A 131 -0.03 20.16 -19.04
N ASN A 132 0.29 20.84 -20.13
CA ASN A 132 -0.53 21.93 -20.67
C ASN A 132 -1.84 21.45 -21.32
N GLN A 133 -1.92 20.17 -21.69
CA GLN A 133 -3.12 19.56 -22.28
C GLN A 133 -4.07 18.99 -21.23
N LEU A 134 -3.58 18.80 -20.00
CA LEU A 134 -4.40 18.31 -18.89
C LEU A 134 -5.44 19.34 -18.46
N ASN A 135 -6.63 18.85 -18.11
CA ASN A 135 -7.65 19.67 -17.50
C ASN A 135 -7.24 20.07 -16.07
N PHE A 136 -7.88 21.10 -15.54
CA PHE A 136 -7.56 21.66 -14.23
C PHE A 136 -7.58 20.61 -13.10
N ASP A 137 -8.57 19.71 -13.13
CA ASP A 137 -8.69 18.65 -12.12
C ASP A 137 -7.50 17.68 -12.15
N ASP A 138 -7.01 17.32 -13.34
CA ASP A 138 -5.84 16.45 -13.50
C ASP A 138 -4.55 17.15 -13.08
N GLN A 139 -4.44 18.47 -13.33
CA GLN A 139 -3.30 19.27 -12.87
C GLN A 139 -3.23 19.36 -11.33
N LEU A 140 -4.35 19.28 -10.63
CA LEU A 140 -4.36 19.22 -9.17
C LEU A 140 -3.85 17.86 -8.67
N VAL A 141 -4.26 16.76 -9.28
CA VAL A 141 -3.78 15.41 -8.92
C VAL A 141 -2.26 15.29 -9.09
N MET A 142 -1.71 15.95 -10.10
CA MET A 142 -0.28 15.99 -10.39
C MET A 142 0.59 16.68 -9.32
N ASN A 143 0.05 17.64 -8.57
CA ASN A 143 0.82 18.44 -7.60
C ASN A 143 0.69 17.95 -6.15
N TYR A 144 -0.27 17.08 -5.86
CA TYR A 144 -0.59 16.60 -4.51
C TYR A 144 -0.49 15.07 -4.35
N GLY A 145 -0.03 14.36 -5.38
CA GLY A 145 0.17 12.90 -5.40
C GLY A 145 1.56 12.45 -4.97
#